data_AF-A0A7R9V332-F1
#
_entry.id   AF-A0A7R9V332-F1
#
_cell.length_a   1.000
_cell.length_b   1.000
_cell.length_c   1.000
_cell.angle_alpha   90.00
_cell.angle_beta   90.00
_cell.angle_gamma   90.00
#
_symmetry.space_group_name_H-M   'P 1'
#
loop_
_entity.id
_entity.type
_entity.pdbx_description
1 polymer ?
#
loop_
_entity_poly.entity_id
_entity_poly.type
_entity_poly.pdbx_seq_one_letter_code
_entity_poly.pdbx_strand_id
1 'polypeptide(L)'
;MSAYLEGTSKVQGAAGSIGGIYASEMSTNILLEKRARKLAEEDAARLYNRVRQLQKEEEKAGKRISETRKKAREIVRLRERNQLIKQEKQLRMQQLDELIEQQKLENQRLKEETLRNRIETENKVFAEKIATAQQTKEDKEDIARTLKENQLLLRKEALENKEIIRKQQEDARRKLEELKIARLHMAQDDYEKRLREEMEAKTQKEMEIEELAALEMELIERLRAKQLEQQKAFSQLEAVLSLGAASPGKGSPNKQAPASPSKPLAEPEEEDVARAFSVYDQDGTGKISASDVGALMRDLAVPLQATQLSQAIQQLDPASSGKVSFGEFLLWWKG
;
A
#
# COMPACT_ATOMS: atom_id res chain seq x y z
N MET A 1 75.61 81.42 -91.67
CA MET A 1 75.42 82.44 -92.71
C MET A 1 76.26 83.66 -92.29
N SER A 2 77.57 83.63 -92.54
CA SER A 2 78.24 84.25 -93.70
C SER A 2 77.97 85.77 -93.76
N ALA A 3 78.89 86.61 -93.28
CA ALA A 3 80.12 87.10 -93.96
C ALA A 3 79.84 88.27 -94.90
N TYR A 4 80.63 89.35 -94.78
CA TYR A 4 81.14 90.32 -95.79
C TYR A 4 81.65 91.56 -95.00
N LEU A 5 82.96 91.70 -94.72
CA LEU A 5 84.05 92.26 -95.56
C LEU A 5 83.79 93.74 -95.93
N GLU A 6 84.50 94.71 -95.34
CA GLU A 6 85.87 95.18 -95.65
C GLU A 6 85.92 96.10 -96.88
N GLY A 7 86.54 97.28 -96.74
CA GLY A 7 86.58 98.29 -97.79
C GLY A 7 87.36 99.54 -97.41
N THR A 8 88.66 99.50 -97.67
CA THR A 8 89.68 100.55 -97.59
C THR A 8 89.45 101.71 -98.57
N SER A 9 89.90 102.93 -98.27
CA SER A 9 91.03 103.61 -98.95
C SER A 9 91.05 105.14 -98.75
N LYS A 10 92.27 105.66 -98.59
CA LYS A 10 92.69 107.08 -98.55
C LYS A 10 92.64 107.72 -99.93
N VAL A 11 92.31 109.02 -100.01
CA VAL A 11 92.87 110.04 -100.94
C VAL A 11 92.74 111.41 -100.22
N GLN A 12 93.83 112.10 -99.83
CA GLN A 12 94.35 113.36 -100.44
C GLN A 12 93.25 114.30 -100.98
N GLY A 13 93.19 115.61 -100.75
CA GLY A 13 94.14 116.63 -100.29
C GLY A 13 93.52 118.02 -100.52
N ALA A 14 94.26 119.07 -100.12
CA ALA A 14 94.05 120.51 -100.40
C ALA A 14 92.83 121.19 -99.74
N ALA A 15 92.98 121.93 -98.64
CA ALA A 15 93.59 123.27 -98.51
C ALA A 15 92.77 124.38 -99.20
N GLY A 16 92.12 125.24 -98.39
CA GLY A 16 91.51 126.46 -98.89
C GLY A 16 90.66 127.23 -97.87
N SER A 17 91.24 128.31 -97.35
CA SER A 17 90.58 129.51 -96.80
C SER A 17 90.05 129.50 -95.35
N ILE A 18 91.01 129.88 -94.49
CA ILE A 18 90.93 130.34 -93.10
C ILE A 18 90.22 131.71 -93.03
N GLY A 19 89.31 131.91 -92.07
CA GLY A 19 89.07 133.25 -91.51
C GLY A 19 87.64 133.63 -91.09
N GLY A 20 86.58 133.01 -91.64
CA GLY A 20 85.20 133.53 -91.48
C GLY A 20 84.17 132.64 -90.79
N ILE A 21 84.49 131.37 -90.47
CA ILE A 21 83.49 130.35 -90.12
C ILE A 21 83.26 130.19 -88.59
N TYR A 22 84.26 130.52 -87.76
CA TYR A 22 84.25 130.20 -86.33
C TYR A 22 83.21 130.97 -85.47
N ALA A 23 82.78 132.17 -85.85
CA ALA A 23 81.81 132.96 -85.07
C ALA A 23 80.33 132.55 -85.32
N SER A 24 80.04 132.03 -86.52
CA SER A 24 78.71 131.52 -86.88
C SER A 24 78.47 130.13 -86.31
N GLU A 25 79.48 129.26 -86.34
CA GLU A 25 79.42 127.91 -85.76
C GLU A 25 79.29 127.92 -84.23
N MET A 26 79.85 128.91 -83.52
CA MET A 26 79.75 128.97 -82.06
C MET A 26 78.34 129.35 -81.59
N SER A 27 77.65 130.23 -82.32
CA SER A 27 76.26 130.61 -82.01
C SER A 27 75.25 129.52 -82.37
N THR A 28 75.50 128.75 -83.43
CA THR A 28 74.69 127.58 -83.79
C THR A 28 74.92 126.42 -82.82
N ASN A 29 76.15 126.19 -82.35
CA ASN A 29 76.46 125.22 -81.30
C ASN A 29 75.76 125.54 -79.98
N ILE A 30 75.76 126.79 -79.51
CA ILE A 30 75.05 127.18 -78.27
C ILE A 30 73.54 126.92 -78.38
N LEU A 31 72.94 127.14 -79.55
CA LEU A 31 71.51 126.93 -79.77
C LEU A 31 71.15 125.44 -79.85
N LEU A 32 72.02 124.64 -80.46
CA LEU A 32 71.92 123.18 -80.50
C LEU A 32 72.05 122.58 -79.09
N GLU A 33 73.03 123.02 -78.30
CA GLU A 33 73.21 122.60 -76.91
C GLU A 33 72.04 122.99 -76.00
N LYS A 34 71.47 124.20 -76.19
CA LYS A 34 70.23 124.60 -75.49
C LYS A 34 69.04 123.72 -75.86
N ARG A 35 68.91 123.31 -77.13
CA ARG A 35 67.85 122.39 -77.59
C ARG A 35 68.06 120.97 -77.06
N ALA A 36 69.31 120.49 -77.01
CA ALA A 36 69.67 119.20 -76.42
C ALA A 36 69.37 119.17 -74.92
N ARG A 37 69.71 120.24 -74.18
CA ARG A 37 69.36 120.39 -72.77
C ARG A 37 67.85 120.37 -72.55
N LYS A 38 67.08 121.10 -73.36
CA LYS A 38 65.61 121.12 -73.25
C LYS A 38 65.01 119.72 -73.52
N LEU A 39 65.53 119.00 -74.52
CA LEU A 39 65.13 117.62 -74.80
C LEU A 39 65.48 116.69 -73.63
N ALA A 40 66.66 116.83 -73.02
CA ALA A 40 67.05 116.06 -71.85
C ALA A 40 66.20 116.39 -70.61
N GLU A 41 65.82 117.65 -70.40
CA GLU A 41 64.90 118.08 -69.34
C GLU A 41 63.48 117.52 -69.56
N GLU A 42 62.99 117.55 -70.81
CA GLU A 42 61.70 116.95 -71.20
C GLU A 42 61.71 115.41 -71.06
N ASP A 43 62.81 114.75 -71.43
CA ASP A 43 63.02 113.31 -71.24
C ASP A 43 63.11 112.94 -69.76
N ALA A 44 63.84 113.72 -68.96
CA ALA A 44 63.93 113.55 -67.50
C ALA A 44 62.56 113.73 -66.83
N ALA A 45 61.76 114.70 -67.26
CA ALA A 45 60.39 114.89 -66.76
C ALA A 45 59.47 113.72 -67.14
N ARG A 46 59.58 113.20 -68.38
CA ARG A 46 58.85 111.98 -68.81
C ARG A 46 59.27 110.76 -68.00
N LEU A 47 60.57 110.58 -67.75
CA LEU A 47 61.11 109.51 -66.91
C LEU A 47 60.64 109.64 -65.46
N TYR A 48 60.69 110.85 -64.87
CA TYR A 48 60.21 111.11 -63.51
C TYR A 48 58.73 110.77 -63.36
N ASN A 49 57.89 111.20 -64.30
CA ASN A 49 56.46 110.86 -64.31
C ASN A 49 56.23 109.35 -64.43
N ARG A 50 57.01 108.66 -65.29
CA ARG A 50 56.96 107.21 -65.45
C ARG A 50 57.39 106.48 -64.18
N VAL A 51 58.50 106.89 -63.56
CA VAL A 51 59.00 106.31 -62.29
C VAL A 51 57.96 106.51 -61.19
N ARG A 52 57.37 107.71 -61.08
CA ARG A 52 56.34 107.99 -60.07
C ARG A 52 55.08 107.15 -60.28
N GLN A 53 54.68 106.90 -61.53
CA GLN A 53 53.56 106.00 -61.83
C GLN A 53 53.90 104.55 -61.47
N LEU A 54 55.10 104.07 -61.86
CA LEU A 54 55.57 102.72 -61.53
C LEU A 54 55.66 102.50 -60.01
N GLN A 55 56.15 103.48 -59.24
CA GLN A 55 56.16 103.42 -57.77
C GLN A 55 54.75 103.33 -57.18
N LYS A 56 53.78 104.08 -57.71
CA LYS A 56 52.37 103.98 -57.28
C LYS A 56 51.76 102.62 -57.65
N GLU A 57 52.11 102.07 -58.81
CA GLU A 57 51.68 100.74 -59.25
C GLU A 57 52.32 99.65 -58.38
N GLU A 58 53.60 99.78 -58.03
CA GLU A 58 54.33 98.91 -57.12
C GLU A 58 53.74 98.94 -55.70
N GLU A 59 53.43 100.12 -55.15
CA GLU A 59 52.79 100.23 -53.83
C GLU A 59 51.40 99.59 -53.81
N LYS A 60 50.60 99.79 -54.87
CA LYS A 60 49.30 99.15 -55.03
C LYS A 60 49.43 97.63 -55.19
N ALA A 61 50.41 97.16 -55.98
CA ALA A 61 50.71 95.75 -56.12
C ALA A 61 51.18 95.14 -54.79
N GLY A 62 52.02 95.84 -54.03
CA GLY A 62 52.50 95.44 -52.71
C GLY A 62 51.36 95.30 -51.69
N LYS A 63 50.43 96.26 -51.65
CA LYS A 63 49.22 96.16 -50.82
C LYS A 63 48.37 94.94 -51.18
N ARG A 64 48.10 94.72 -52.47
CA ARG A 64 47.38 93.54 -52.97
C ARG A 64 48.08 92.23 -52.61
N ILE A 65 49.41 92.16 -52.77
CA ILE A 65 50.20 90.97 -52.40
C ILE A 65 50.14 90.74 -50.88
N SER A 66 50.25 91.80 -50.08
CA SER A 66 50.15 91.71 -48.61
C SER A 66 48.78 91.18 -48.16
N GLU A 67 47.70 91.70 -48.74
CA GLU A 67 46.33 91.22 -48.49
C GLU A 67 46.14 89.77 -48.91
N THR A 68 46.60 89.38 -50.11
CA THR A 68 46.57 88.00 -50.58
C THR A 68 47.37 87.08 -49.65
N ARG A 69 48.56 87.51 -49.17
CA ARG A 69 49.35 86.75 -48.20
C ARG A 69 48.67 86.64 -46.83
N LYS A 70 47.95 87.67 -46.38
CA LYS A 70 47.16 87.61 -45.13
C LYS A 70 46.00 86.61 -45.27
N LYS A 71 45.22 86.70 -46.35
CA LYS A 71 44.13 85.75 -46.66
C LYS A 71 44.65 84.32 -46.83
N ALA A 72 45.78 84.13 -47.51
CA ALA A 72 46.41 82.82 -47.65
C ALA A 72 46.80 82.21 -46.29
N ARG A 73 47.39 83.01 -45.39
CA ARG A 73 47.71 82.56 -44.01
C ARG A 73 46.46 82.20 -43.22
N GLU A 74 45.38 82.95 -43.35
CA GLU A 74 44.12 82.67 -42.68
C GLU A 74 43.48 81.37 -43.18
N ILE A 75 43.50 81.12 -44.50
CA ILE A 75 43.02 79.87 -45.10
C ILE A 75 43.81 78.66 -44.57
N VAL A 76 45.14 78.79 -44.44
CA VAL A 76 45.98 77.71 -43.89
C VAL A 76 45.59 77.42 -42.44
N ARG A 77 45.48 78.45 -41.58
CA ARG A 77 45.04 78.28 -40.19
C ARG A 77 43.65 77.64 -40.07
N LEU A 78 42.70 78.06 -40.93
CA LEU A 78 41.36 77.48 -40.96
C LEU A 78 41.39 76.01 -41.38
N ARG A 79 42.22 75.65 -42.37
CA ARG A 79 42.41 74.25 -42.78
C ARG A 79 43.00 73.40 -41.66
N GLU A 80 44.05 73.89 -40.99
CA GLU A 80 44.66 73.21 -39.84
C GLU A 80 43.64 73.01 -38.72
N ARG A 81 42.90 74.05 -38.34
CA ARG A 81 41.85 73.96 -37.32
C ARG A 81 40.75 72.96 -37.71
N ASN A 82 40.27 73.01 -38.95
CA ASN A 82 39.25 72.08 -39.44
C ASN A 82 39.78 70.64 -39.50
N GLN A 83 41.07 70.46 -39.82
CA GLN A 83 41.71 69.14 -39.83
C GLN A 83 41.82 68.58 -38.41
N LEU A 84 42.21 69.39 -37.42
CA LEU A 84 42.24 68.97 -36.01
C LEU A 84 40.84 68.58 -35.51
N ILE A 85 39.82 69.41 -35.77
CA ILE A 85 38.43 69.09 -35.40
C ILE A 85 37.98 67.77 -36.05
N LYS A 86 38.35 67.54 -37.32
CA LYS A 86 38.04 66.28 -38.01
C LYS A 86 38.75 65.10 -37.35
N GLN A 87 40.02 65.24 -37.00
CA GLN A 87 40.79 64.20 -36.30
C GLN A 87 40.21 63.91 -34.91
N GLU A 88 39.90 64.93 -34.11
CA GLU A 88 39.25 64.79 -32.80
C GLU A 88 37.89 64.10 -32.92
N LYS A 89 37.08 64.47 -33.92
CA LYS A 89 35.79 63.81 -34.17
C LYS A 89 35.97 62.34 -34.56
N GLN A 90 36.97 62.02 -35.36
CA GLN A 90 37.30 60.64 -35.73
C GLN A 90 37.75 59.83 -34.52
N LEU A 91 38.66 60.39 -33.70
CA LEU A 91 39.12 59.73 -32.48
C LEU A 91 37.97 59.50 -31.49
N ARG A 92 37.11 60.50 -31.31
CA ARG A 92 35.94 60.37 -30.43
C ARG A 92 34.94 59.33 -30.94
N MET A 93 34.75 59.24 -32.25
CA MET A 93 33.92 58.21 -32.87
C MET A 93 34.51 56.82 -32.63
N GLN A 94 35.82 56.65 -32.85
CA GLN A 94 36.52 55.39 -32.59
C GLN A 94 36.40 54.97 -31.12
N GLN A 95 36.60 55.89 -30.18
CA GLN A 95 36.42 55.61 -28.75
C GLN A 95 34.99 55.18 -28.40
N LEU A 96 33.99 55.82 -29.03
CA LEU A 96 32.59 55.46 -28.83
C LEU A 96 32.28 54.07 -29.39
N ASP A 97 32.78 53.77 -30.60
CA ASP A 97 32.62 52.46 -31.24
C ASP A 97 33.30 51.36 -30.42
N GLU A 98 34.52 51.60 -29.90
CA GLU A 98 35.21 50.68 -29.00
C GLU A 98 34.40 50.40 -27.73
N LEU A 99 33.80 51.44 -27.12
CA LEU A 99 32.97 51.28 -25.92
C LEU A 99 31.68 50.50 -26.21
N ILE A 100 31.05 50.74 -27.36
CA ILE A 100 29.88 49.98 -27.81
C ILE A 100 30.25 48.50 -28.02
N GLU A 101 31.39 48.20 -28.65
CA GLU A 101 31.85 46.83 -28.85
C GLU A 101 32.19 46.13 -27.52
N GLN A 102 32.83 46.83 -26.58
CA GLN A 102 33.05 46.31 -25.24
C GLN A 102 31.73 45.98 -24.53
N GLN A 103 30.76 46.88 -24.58
CA GLN A 103 29.45 46.67 -23.97
C GLN A 103 28.68 45.53 -24.65
N LYS A 104 28.78 45.37 -25.98
CA LYS A 104 28.20 44.22 -26.70
C LYS A 104 28.82 42.91 -26.24
N LEU A 105 30.14 42.86 -26.10
CA LEU A 105 30.86 41.67 -25.65
C LEU A 105 30.49 41.31 -24.21
N GLU A 106 30.40 42.30 -23.32
CA GLU A 106 29.96 42.09 -21.94
C GLU A 106 28.52 41.57 -21.88
N ASN A 107 27.61 42.17 -22.64
CA ASN A 107 26.23 41.70 -22.74
C ASN A 107 26.13 40.28 -23.31
N GLN A 108 26.98 39.90 -24.26
CA GLN A 108 27.07 38.53 -24.78
C GLN A 108 27.56 37.57 -23.69
N ARG A 109 28.61 37.92 -22.95
CA ARG A 109 29.12 37.13 -21.82
C ARG A 109 28.05 36.89 -20.76
N LEU A 110 27.33 37.93 -20.36
CA LEU A 110 26.22 37.82 -19.39
C LEU A 110 25.10 36.91 -19.92
N LYS A 111 24.77 36.98 -21.21
CA LYS A 111 23.80 36.06 -21.83
C LYS A 111 24.29 34.62 -21.83
N GLU A 112 25.57 34.38 -22.14
CA GLU A 112 26.16 33.04 -22.09
C GLU A 112 26.20 32.49 -20.67
N GLU A 113 26.56 33.32 -19.68
CA GLU A 113 26.61 32.93 -18.28
C GLU A 113 25.22 32.60 -17.73
N THR A 114 24.22 33.44 -18.00
CA THR A 114 22.83 33.17 -17.60
C THR A 114 22.28 31.90 -18.24
N LEU A 115 22.60 31.65 -19.52
CA LEU A 115 22.21 30.42 -20.21
C LEU A 115 22.92 29.19 -19.62
N ARG A 116 24.22 29.29 -19.30
CA ARG A 116 24.96 28.23 -18.61
C ARG A 116 24.39 27.93 -17.24
N ASN A 117 24.14 28.95 -16.42
CA ASN A 117 23.54 28.81 -15.10
C ASN A 117 22.16 28.16 -15.20
N ARG A 118 21.35 28.56 -16.19
CA ARG A 118 20.06 27.92 -16.45
C ARG A 118 20.22 26.44 -16.77
N ILE A 119 21.07 26.07 -17.72
CA ILE A 119 21.34 24.67 -18.07
C ILE A 119 21.84 23.89 -16.86
N GLU A 120 22.72 24.48 -16.05
CA GLU A 120 23.24 23.83 -14.85
C GLU A 120 22.13 23.60 -13.81
N THR A 121 21.27 24.59 -13.57
CA THR A 121 20.12 24.43 -12.66
C THR A 121 19.12 23.40 -13.18
N GLU A 122 18.82 23.39 -14.49
CA GLU A 122 17.95 22.40 -15.12
C GLU A 122 18.56 20.99 -14.99
N ASN A 123 19.86 20.84 -15.22
CA ASN A 123 20.58 19.57 -15.04
C ASN A 123 20.60 19.11 -13.58
N LYS A 124 20.78 20.01 -12.61
CA LYS A 124 20.71 19.70 -11.17
C LYS A 124 19.32 19.20 -10.78
N VAL A 125 18.27 19.92 -11.17
CA VAL A 125 16.88 19.51 -10.91
C VAL A 125 16.58 18.16 -11.58
N PHE A 126 17.08 17.93 -12.79
CA PHE A 126 16.90 16.65 -13.48
C PHE A 126 17.64 15.50 -12.76
N ALA A 127 18.88 15.73 -12.31
CA ALA A 127 19.64 14.75 -11.55
C ALA A 127 18.96 14.42 -10.21
N GLU A 128 18.45 15.43 -9.49
CA GLU A 128 17.68 15.23 -8.26
C GLU A 128 16.39 14.42 -8.51
N LYS A 129 15.67 14.70 -9.60
CA LYS A 129 14.49 13.91 -10.01
C LYS A 129 14.83 12.45 -10.31
N ILE A 130 15.96 12.19 -10.97
CA ILE A 130 16.42 10.81 -11.20
C ILE A 130 16.76 10.14 -9.87
N ALA A 131 17.52 10.81 -9.00
CA ALA A 131 17.94 10.26 -7.71
C ALA A 131 16.73 9.93 -6.82
N THR A 132 15.77 10.85 -6.72
CA THR A 132 14.51 10.63 -5.98
C THR A 132 13.67 9.49 -6.55
N ALA A 133 13.59 9.36 -7.88
CA ALA A 133 12.91 8.24 -8.52
C ALA A 133 13.60 6.90 -8.25
N GLN A 134 14.94 6.87 -8.25
CA GLN A 134 15.75 5.70 -7.89
C GLN A 134 15.53 5.32 -6.42
N GLN A 135 15.61 6.28 -5.49
CA GLN A 135 15.34 6.04 -4.08
C GLN A 135 13.94 5.47 -3.86
N THR A 136 12.93 6.07 -4.48
CA THR A 136 11.53 5.58 -4.38
C THR A 136 11.39 4.15 -4.92
N LYS A 137 12.15 3.79 -5.96
CA LYS A 137 12.17 2.44 -6.51
C LYS A 137 12.81 1.45 -5.53
N GLU A 138 13.97 1.80 -4.97
CA GLU A 138 14.66 0.98 -3.96
C GLU A 138 13.78 0.78 -2.72
N ASP A 139 13.18 1.86 -2.19
CA ASP A 139 12.26 1.80 -1.06
C ASP A 139 11.07 0.88 -1.35
N LYS A 140 10.52 0.93 -2.56
CA LYS A 140 9.44 0.02 -2.99
C LYS A 140 9.89 -1.44 -3.02
N GLU A 141 11.09 -1.72 -3.50
CA GLU A 141 11.65 -3.07 -3.54
C GLU A 141 11.91 -3.60 -2.13
N ASP A 142 12.37 -2.75 -1.21
CA ASP A 142 12.56 -3.09 0.21
C ASP A 142 11.24 -3.34 0.94
N ILE A 143 10.23 -2.50 0.71
CA ILE A 143 8.87 -2.72 1.22
C ILE A 143 8.30 -4.03 0.67
N ALA A 144 8.50 -4.34 -0.61
CA ALA A 144 8.02 -5.59 -1.20
C ALA A 144 8.74 -6.82 -0.60
N ARG A 145 10.07 -6.72 -0.36
CA ARG A 145 10.85 -7.77 0.29
C ARG A 145 10.36 -8.04 1.71
N THR A 146 10.27 -7.00 2.53
CA THR A 146 9.79 -7.10 3.93
C THR A 146 8.36 -7.64 4.00
N LEU A 147 7.46 -7.21 3.10
CA LEU A 147 6.10 -7.72 3.06
C LEU A 147 6.06 -9.22 2.72
N LYS A 148 6.90 -9.68 1.78
CA LYS A 148 7.03 -11.10 1.45
C LYS A 148 7.61 -11.91 2.60
N GLU A 149 8.61 -11.39 3.30
CA GLU A 149 9.18 -12.02 4.49
C GLU A 149 8.14 -12.15 5.61
N ASN A 150 7.39 -11.08 5.89
CA ASN A 150 6.30 -11.10 6.86
C ASN A 150 5.20 -12.11 6.50
N GLN A 151 4.83 -12.21 5.22
CA GLN A 151 3.89 -13.23 4.75
C GLN A 151 4.41 -14.66 4.97
N LEU A 152 5.70 -14.89 4.72
CA LEU A 152 6.32 -16.19 4.95
C LEU A 152 6.38 -16.52 6.45
N LEU A 153 6.67 -15.54 7.30
CA LEU A 153 6.67 -15.71 8.75
C LEU A 153 5.27 -16.07 9.25
N LEU A 154 4.24 -15.29 8.87
CA LEU A 154 2.84 -15.57 9.22
C LEU A 154 2.41 -16.96 8.75
N ARG A 155 2.86 -17.39 7.56
CA ARG A 155 2.59 -18.74 7.06
C ARG A 155 3.26 -19.82 7.91
N LYS A 156 4.51 -19.60 8.34
CA LYS A 156 5.21 -20.53 9.24
C LYS A 156 4.52 -20.62 10.60
N GLU A 157 4.21 -19.48 11.21
CA GLU A 157 3.48 -19.42 12.48
C GLU A 157 2.11 -20.10 12.39
N ALA A 158 1.38 -19.93 11.28
CA ALA A 158 0.11 -20.61 11.05
C ALA A 158 0.26 -22.14 10.94
N LEU A 159 1.34 -22.62 10.32
CA LEU A 159 1.64 -24.05 10.26
C LEU A 159 2.02 -24.59 11.64
N GLU A 160 2.87 -23.89 12.39
CA GLU A 160 3.24 -24.26 13.76
C GLU A 160 2.02 -24.30 14.68
N ASN A 161 1.15 -23.29 14.63
CA ASN A 161 -0.10 -23.27 15.38
C ASN A 161 -1.02 -24.43 14.99
N LYS A 162 -1.11 -24.78 13.70
CA LYS A 162 -1.87 -25.93 13.23
C LYS A 162 -1.30 -27.24 13.77
N GLU A 163 0.02 -27.39 13.82
CA GLU A 163 0.68 -28.57 14.40
C GLU A 163 0.43 -28.68 15.90
N ILE A 164 0.49 -27.57 16.64
CA ILE A 164 0.17 -27.54 18.07
C ILE A 164 -1.27 -27.99 18.31
N ILE A 165 -2.24 -27.44 17.58
CA ILE A 165 -3.66 -27.83 17.71
C ILE A 165 -3.85 -29.30 17.38
N ARG A 166 -3.23 -29.79 16.31
CA ARG A 166 -3.30 -31.21 15.92
C ARG A 166 -2.76 -32.11 17.03
N LYS A 167 -1.61 -31.76 17.61
CA LYS A 167 -1.01 -32.53 18.73
C LYS A 167 -1.91 -32.52 19.96
N GLN A 168 -2.47 -31.37 20.32
CA GLN A 168 -3.43 -31.27 21.43
C GLN A 168 -4.68 -32.13 21.19
N GLN A 169 -5.20 -32.17 19.96
CA GLN A 169 -6.34 -33.01 19.60
C GLN A 169 -6.00 -34.50 19.67
N GLU A 170 -4.82 -34.91 19.18
CA GLU A 170 -4.35 -36.30 19.27
C GLU A 170 -4.14 -36.74 20.73
N ASP A 171 -3.53 -35.89 21.57
CA ASP A 171 -3.33 -36.17 23.00
C ASP A 171 -4.67 -36.25 23.76
N ALA A 172 -5.62 -35.34 23.47
CA ALA A 172 -6.96 -35.39 24.05
C ALA A 172 -7.70 -36.68 23.64
N ARG A 173 -7.57 -37.09 22.38
CA ARG A 173 -8.17 -38.33 21.88
C ARG A 173 -7.56 -39.56 22.54
N ARG A 174 -6.23 -39.62 22.69
CA ARG A 174 -5.53 -40.70 23.40
C ARG A 174 -6.01 -40.83 24.84
N LYS A 175 -6.08 -39.73 25.58
CA LYS A 175 -6.61 -39.73 26.96
C LYS A 175 -8.04 -40.25 27.03
N LEU A 176 -8.89 -39.87 26.06
CA LEU A 176 -10.26 -40.38 26.00
C LEU A 176 -10.29 -41.89 25.71
N GLU A 177 -9.44 -42.38 24.81
CA GLU A 177 -9.29 -43.80 24.49
C GLU A 177 -8.83 -44.60 25.72
N GLU A 178 -7.81 -44.11 26.44
CA GLU A 178 -7.31 -44.69 27.68
C GLU A 178 -8.40 -44.75 28.75
N LEU A 179 -9.16 -43.66 28.94
CA LEU A 179 -10.29 -43.65 29.88
C LEU A 179 -11.39 -44.66 29.51
N LYS A 180 -11.68 -44.85 28.22
CA LYS A 180 -12.64 -45.86 27.76
C LYS A 180 -12.14 -47.27 28.05
N ILE A 181 -10.88 -47.56 27.76
CA ILE A 181 -10.27 -48.86 28.03
C ILE A 181 -10.27 -49.14 29.54
N ALA A 182 -9.87 -48.16 30.37
CA ALA A 182 -9.90 -48.29 31.82
C ALA A 182 -11.32 -48.57 32.33
N ARG A 183 -12.34 -47.88 31.79
CA ARG A 183 -13.74 -48.11 32.17
C ARG A 183 -14.24 -49.50 31.78
N LEU A 184 -13.83 -50.01 30.61
CA LEU A 184 -14.15 -51.37 30.18
C LEU A 184 -13.47 -52.40 31.08
N HIS A 185 -12.19 -52.20 31.41
CA HIS A 185 -11.46 -53.07 32.33
C HIS A 185 -12.12 -53.11 33.71
N MET A 186 -12.47 -51.95 34.28
CA MET A 186 -13.21 -51.89 35.54
C MET A 186 -14.55 -52.63 35.48
N ALA A 187 -15.30 -52.48 34.39
CA ALA A 187 -16.56 -53.20 34.22
C ALA A 187 -16.36 -54.73 34.07
N GLN A 188 -15.27 -55.14 33.43
CA GLN A 188 -14.88 -56.56 33.33
C GLN A 188 -14.49 -57.11 34.69
N ASP A 189 -13.65 -56.40 35.46
CA ASP A 189 -13.25 -56.80 36.81
C ASP A 189 -14.47 -56.93 37.74
N ASP A 190 -15.41 -55.97 37.66
CA ASP A 190 -16.67 -56.01 38.42
C ASP A 190 -17.53 -57.21 38.02
N TYR A 191 -17.60 -57.54 36.72
CA TYR A 191 -18.32 -58.72 36.22
C TYR A 191 -17.67 -60.03 36.68
N GLU A 192 -16.36 -60.15 36.57
CA GLU A 192 -15.60 -61.32 37.02
C GLU A 192 -15.76 -61.54 38.53
N LYS A 193 -15.76 -60.46 39.31
CA LYS A 193 -16.01 -60.53 40.75
C LYS A 193 -17.42 -61.06 41.05
N ARG A 194 -18.45 -60.53 40.40
CA ARG A 194 -19.84 -61.02 40.56
C ARG A 194 -19.99 -62.48 40.14
N LEU A 195 -19.35 -62.87 39.03
CA LEU A 195 -19.38 -64.25 38.57
C LEU A 195 -18.71 -65.18 39.59
N ARG A 196 -17.61 -64.75 40.21
CA ARG A 196 -16.94 -65.51 41.26
C ARG A 196 -17.84 -65.69 42.49
N GLU A 197 -18.49 -64.63 42.95
CA GLU A 197 -19.45 -64.68 44.06
C GLU A 197 -20.62 -65.64 43.77
N GLU A 198 -21.18 -65.61 42.57
CA GLU A 198 -22.22 -66.55 42.12
C GLU A 198 -21.72 -68.00 42.05
N MET A 199 -20.52 -68.22 41.53
CA MET A 199 -19.91 -69.56 41.49
C MET A 199 -19.66 -70.09 42.90
N GLU A 200 -19.15 -69.27 43.82
CA GLU A 200 -18.96 -69.64 45.22
C GLU A 200 -20.31 -69.98 45.89
N ALA A 201 -21.34 -69.14 45.71
CA ALA A 201 -22.68 -69.40 46.23
C ALA A 201 -23.29 -70.70 45.66
N LYS A 202 -23.11 -70.94 44.36
CA LYS A 202 -23.54 -72.18 43.70
C LYS A 202 -22.83 -73.39 44.31
N THR A 203 -21.51 -73.36 44.46
CA THR A 203 -20.76 -74.48 45.05
C THR A 203 -21.17 -74.77 46.49
N GLN A 204 -21.44 -73.74 47.29
CA GLN A 204 -21.98 -73.90 48.65
C GLN A 204 -23.35 -74.59 48.63
N LYS A 205 -24.24 -74.21 47.70
CA LYS A 205 -25.55 -74.86 47.56
C LYS A 205 -25.46 -76.29 47.05
N GLU A 206 -24.54 -76.58 46.15
CA GLU A 206 -24.27 -77.95 45.70
C GLU A 206 -23.80 -78.83 46.87
N MET A 207 -22.90 -78.32 47.71
CA MET A 207 -22.49 -79.01 48.94
C MET A 207 -23.65 -79.23 49.92
N GLU A 208 -24.48 -78.22 50.18
CA GLU A 208 -25.68 -78.36 51.02
C GLU A 208 -26.63 -79.44 50.49
N ILE A 209 -26.85 -79.49 49.17
CA ILE A 209 -27.69 -80.50 48.52
C ILE A 209 -27.07 -81.90 48.68
N GLU A 210 -25.76 -82.02 48.52
CA GLU A 210 -25.04 -83.28 48.70
C GLU A 210 -25.18 -83.80 50.14
N GLU A 211 -25.04 -82.93 51.14
CA GLU A 211 -25.28 -83.28 52.56
C GLU A 211 -26.74 -83.72 52.79
N LEU A 212 -27.72 -82.99 52.26
CA LEU A 212 -29.14 -83.34 52.38
C LEU A 212 -29.45 -84.68 51.68
N ALA A 213 -28.85 -84.94 50.52
CA ALA A 213 -29.01 -86.20 49.78
C ALA A 213 -28.39 -87.39 50.54
N ALA A 214 -27.26 -87.19 51.23
CA ALA A 214 -26.67 -88.21 52.09
C ALA A 214 -27.58 -88.55 53.28
N LEU A 215 -28.15 -87.53 53.92
CA LEU A 215 -29.14 -87.70 55.00
C LEU A 215 -30.41 -88.41 54.51
N GLU A 216 -30.90 -88.07 53.31
CA GLU A 216 -32.04 -88.74 52.70
C GLU A 216 -31.74 -90.24 52.47
N MET A 217 -30.57 -90.57 51.93
CA MET A 217 -30.14 -91.95 51.72
C MET A 217 -30.11 -92.74 53.04
N GLU A 218 -29.55 -92.18 54.11
CA GLU A 218 -29.56 -92.81 55.43
C GLU A 218 -30.99 -93.03 55.95
N LEU A 219 -31.87 -92.04 55.79
CA LEU A 219 -33.26 -92.15 56.21
C LEU A 219 -34.02 -93.21 55.41
N ILE A 220 -33.79 -93.30 54.09
CA ILE A 220 -34.35 -94.33 53.22
C ILE A 220 -33.85 -95.71 53.65
N GLU A 221 -32.57 -95.88 53.94
CA GLU A 221 -32.02 -97.15 54.45
C GLU A 221 -32.66 -97.55 55.77
N ARG A 222 -32.82 -96.59 56.71
CA ARG A 222 -33.47 -96.82 57.99
C ARG A 222 -34.95 -97.17 57.84
N LEU A 223 -35.66 -96.52 56.92
CA LEU A 223 -37.06 -96.82 56.59
C LEU A 223 -37.20 -98.21 55.95
N ARG A 224 -36.32 -98.56 55.01
CA ARG A 224 -36.26 -99.91 54.41
C ARG A 224 -35.97 -100.97 55.46
N ALA A 225 -35.04 -100.71 56.39
CA ALA A 225 -34.73 -101.61 57.50
C ALA A 225 -35.96 -101.81 58.41
N LYS A 226 -36.68 -100.74 58.76
CA LYS A 226 -37.94 -100.82 59.51
C LYS A 226 -39.04 -101.55 58.75
N GLN A 227 -39.19 -101.32 57.44
CA GLN A 227 -40.16 -102.05 56.62
C GLN A 227 -39.82 -103.53 56.52
N LEU A 228 -38.54 -103.89 56.42
CA LEU A 228 -38.07 -105.27 56.46
C LEU A 228 -38.36 -105.92 57.82
N GLU A 229 -38.16 -105.18 58.91
CA GLU A 229 -38.50 -105.62 60.26
C GLU A 229 -40.02 -105.81 60.43
N GLN A 230 -40.83 -104.89 59.92
CA GLN A 230 -42.29 -105.04 59.85
C GLN A 230 -42.71 -106.23 58.99
N GLN A 231 -42.09 -106.46 57.83
CA GLN A 231 -42.36 -107.64 57.00
C GLN A 231 -42.00 -108.94 57.73
N LYS A 232 -40.89 -108.97 58.48
CA LYS A 232 -40.53 -110.13 59.32
C LYS A 232 -41.54 -110.34 60.45
N ALA A 233 -41.95 -109.28 61.14
CA ALA A 233 -42.96 -109.35 62.19
C ALA A 233 -44.34 -109.77 61.64
N PHE A 234 -44.71 -109.26 60.46
CA PHE A 234 -45.94 -109.65 59.77
C PHE A 234 -45.89 -111.10 59.29
N SER A 235 -44.77 -111.57 58.75
CA SER A 235 -44.57 -112.98 58.38
C SER A 235 -44.63 -113.91 59.60
N GLN A 236 -44.10 -113.49 60.76
CA GLN A 236 -44.23 -114.23 62.02
C GLN A 236 -45.68 -114.26 62.53
N LEU A 237 -46.44 -113.18 62.35
CA LEU A 237 -47.86 -113.12 62.68
C LEU A 237 -48.71 -113.95 61.71
N GLU A 238 -48.42 -113.93 60.42
CA GLU A 238 -49.06 -114.76 59.40
C GLU A 238 -48.80 -116.26 59.65
N ALA A 239 -47.59 -116.61 60.12
CA ALA A 239 -47.25 -117.96 60.56
C ALA A 239 -48.02 -118.42 61.82
N VAL A 240 -48.44 -117.50 62.69
CA VAL A 240 -49.23 -117.79 63.91
C VAL A 240 -50.74 -117.75 63.66
N LEU A 241 -51.20 -116.97 62.67
CA LEU A 241 -52.62 -116.79 62.35
C LEU A 241 -53.18 -117.81 61.33
N SER A 242 -52.37 -118.77 60.84
CA SER A 242 -52.81 -119.79 59.86
C SER A 242 -53.55 -121.00 60.49
N LEU A 243 -54.27 -120.81 61.60
CA LEU A 243 -55.19 -121.77 62.21
C LEU A 243 -56.42 -121.04 62.80
N GLY A 244 -57.52 -120.95 62.02
CA GLY A 244 -58.86 -120.71 62.60
C GLY A 244 -59.79 -119.72 61.90
N ALA A 245 -60.68 -120.26 61.05
CA ALA A 245 -62.10 -119.93 60.82
C ALA A 245 -62.59 -118.50 60.40
N ALA A 246 -63.14 -118.46 59.16
CA ALA A 246 -64.49 -118.02 58.72
C ALA A 246 -65.08 -116.60 59.04
N SER A 247 -65.27 -115.79 57.97
CA SER A 247 -66.49 -115.09 57.44
C SER A 247 -67.53 -114.39 58.37
N PRO A 248 -68.43 -113.45 57.94
CA PRO A 248 -68.45 -112.37 56.91
C PRO A 248 -68.96 -110.98 57.47
N GLY A 249 -68.97 -109.91 56.64
CA GLY A 249 -70.11 -108.94 56.62
C GLY A 249 -69.91 -107.42 56.91
N LYS A 250 -70.20 -106.60 55.89
CA LYS A 250 -70.87 -105.25 55.84
C LYS A 250 -70.34 -104.01 56.60
N GLY A 251 -70.25 -102.88 55.88
CA GLY A 251 -70.48 -101.53 56.44
C GLY A 251 -69.76 -100.36 55.72
N SER A 252 -70.49 -99.59 54.90
CA SER A 252 -70.17 -98.24 54.38
C SER A 252 -70.65 -97.16 55.39
N PRO A 253 -70.63 -95.81 55.18
CA PRO A 253 -69.87 -94.91 54.28
C PRO A 253 -69.42 -93.57 54.96
N ASN A 254 -68.95 -92.59 54.14
CA ASN A 254 -69.07 -91.12 54.31
C ASN A 254 -68.00 -90.44 55.21
N LYS A 255 -67.55 -89.17 55.06
CA LYS A 255 -68.15 -87.95 54.47
C LYS A 255 -67.09 -86.81 54.55
N GLN A 256 -67.15 -85.84 53.62
CA GLN A 256 -67.04 -84.38 53.82
C GLN A 256 -66.22 -83.60 52.77
N ALA A 257 -66.97 -82.95 51.87
CA ALA A 257 -66.74 -81.58 51.36
C ALA A 257 -66.86 -80.56 52.54
N PRO A 258 -66.77 -79.21 52.41
CA PRO A 258 -66.96 -78.29 51.27
C PRO A 258 -65.84 -77.19 51.26
N ALA A 259 -65.82 -76.05 50.56
CA ALA A 259 -66.85 -75.12 50.14
C ALA A 259 -66.29 -74.11 49.12
N SER A 260 -67.11 -73.74 48.13
CA SER A 260 -67.16 -72.36 47.60
C SER A 260 -68.20 -71.60 48.44
N PRO A 261 -68.14 -70.26 48.57
CA PRO A 261 -68.91 -69.45 47.61
C PRO A 261 -68.41 -67.99 47.39
N SER A 262 -68.93 -67.36 46.31
CA SER A 262 -69.40 -65.96 46.20
C SER A 262 -68.49 -64.82 46.72
N LYS A 263 -68.22 -63.73 46.02
CA LYS A 263 -69.05 -62.86 45.16
C LYS A 263 -68.09 -61.80 44.53
N PRO A 264 -68.55 -61.02 43.54
CA PRO A 264 -67.75 -60.22 42.62
C PRO A 264 -67.28 -58.93 43.29
N LEU A 265 -66.29 -58.22 42.73
CA LEU A 265 -66.28 -56.76 42.69
C LEU A 265 -65.08 -56.25 41.87
N ALA A 266 -65.41 -55.33 40.95
CA ALA A 266 -64.60 -54.23 40.41
C ALA A 266 -63.38 -54.54 39.52
N GLU A 267 -63.59 -54.34 38.22
CA GLU A 267 -62.57 -53.82 37.31
C GLU A 267 -61.95 -52.52 37.90
N PRO A 268 -60.63 -52.36 37.92
CA PRO A 268 -59.99 -51.22 38.57
C PRO A 268 -59.61 -50.13 37.56
N GLU A 269 -60.53 -49.56 36.76
CA GLU A 269 -60.03 -48.84 35.56
C GLU A 269 -60.66 -47.51 35.18
N GLU A 270 -61.32 -46.80 36.10
CA GLU A 270 -61.65 -45.37 35.90
C GLU A 270 -61.34 -44.50 37.13
N GLU A 271 -61.59 -44.98 38.36
CA GLU A 271 -61.33 -44.17 39.57
C GLU A 271 -59.83 -43.94 39.85
N ASP A 272 -58.97 -44.92 39.58
CA ASP A 272 -57.51 -44.78 39.72
C ASP A 272 -56.93 -43.81 38.69
N VAL A 273 -57.47 -43.84 37.46
CA VAL A 273 -57.07 -42.94 36.38
C VAL A 273 -57.60 -41.53 36.62
N ALA A 274 -58.81 -41.37 37.17
CA ALA A 274 -59.36 -40.09 37.59
C ALA A 274 -58.55 -39.45 38.73
N ARG A 275 -58.11 -40.25 39.71
CA ARG A 275 -57.20 -39.78 40.77
C ARG A 275 -55.86 -39.33 40.20
N ALA A 276 -55.26 -40.10 39.29
CA ALA A 276 -54.03 -39.70 38.62
C ALA A 276 -54.22 -38.41 37.83
N PHE A 277 -55.29 -38.29 37.03
CA PHE A 277 -55.60 -37.11 36.21
C PHE A 277 -55.77 -35.83 37.04
N SER A 278 -56.43 -35.92 38.20
CA SER A 278 -56.60 -34.77 39.10
C SER A 278 -55.29 -34.27 39.72
N VAL A 279 -54.25 -35.09 39.79
CA VAL A 279 -52.91 -34.65 40.25
C VAL A 279 -52.23 -33.80 39.18
N TYR A 280 -52.54 -34.05 37.90
CA TYR A 280 -51.97 -33.30 36.78
C TYR A 280 -52.77 -32.04 36.45
N ASP A 281 -54.11 -32.03 36.52
CA ASP A 281 -54.94 -30.85 36.23
C ASP A 281 -55.08 -29.92 37.45
N GLN A 282 -53.98 -29.23 37.81
CA GLN A 282 -53.93 -28.32 38.97
C GLN A 282 -54.91 -27.15 38.87
N ASP A 283 -55.26 -26.73 37.66
CA ASP A 283 -56.19 -25.62 37.40
C ASP A 283 -57.66 -26.06 37.38
N GLY A 284 -57.94 -27.37 37.52
CA GLY A 284 -59.29 -27.94 37.63
C GLY A 284 -60.16 -27.75 36.38
N THR A 285 -59.55 -27.66 35.20
CA THR A 285 -60.23 -27.32 33.94
C THR A 285 -60.81 -28.51 33.20
N GLY A 286 -60.55 -29.73 33.69
CA GLY A 286 -60.88 -31.00 33.07
C GLY A 286 -59.97 -31.38 31.90
N LYS A 287 -58.87 -30.64 31.69
CA LYS A 287 -57.90 -30.82 30.59
C LYS A 287 -56.50 -30.49 31.06
N ILE A 288 -55.54 -31.38 30.80
CA ILE A 288 -54.13 -31.18 31.16
C ILE A 288 -53.45 -30.32 30.07
N SER A 289 -52.94 -29.16 30.46
CA SER A 289 -52.20 -28.26 29.57
C SER A 289 -50.68 -28.43 29.69
N ALA A 290 -49.94 -27.82 28.76
CA ALA A 290 -48.48 -27.82 28.83
C ALA A 290 -47.90 -27.16 30.07
N SER A 291 -48.62 -26.17 30.61
CA SER A 291 -48.23 -25.51 31.85
C SER A 291 -48.32 -26.47 33.04
N ASP A 292 -49.34 -27.32 33.06
CA ASP A 292 -49.62 -28.24 34.16
C ASP A 292 -48.61 -29.39 34.23
N VAL A 293 -48.29 -30.00 33.08
CA VAL A 293 -47.22 -31.02 32.99
C VAL A 293 -45.86 -30.41 33.34
N GLY A 294 -45.61 -29.16 32.93
CA GLY A 294 -44.39 -28.44 33.29
C GLY A 294 -44.30 -28.02 34.76
N ALA A 295 -45.43 -27.83 35.45
CA ALA A 295 -45.47 -27.57 36.88
C ALA A 295 -45.17 -28.86 37.66
N LEU A 296 -45.80 -29.97 37.30
CA LEU A 296 -45.58 -31.25 37.95
C LEU A 296 -44.16 -31.78 37.77
N MET A 297 -43.53 -31.56 36.61
CA MET A 297 -42.12 -31.92 36.39
C MET A 297 -41.14 -31.06 37.19
N ARG A 298 -41.52 -29.80 37.50
CA ARG A 298 -40.79 -28.94 38.44
C ARG A 298 -40.93 -29.44 39.87
N ASP A 299 -42.12 -29.90 40.27
CA ASP A 299 -42.36 -30.51 41.59
C ASP A 299 -41.60 -31.83 41.78
N LEU A 300 -41.42 -32.60 40.70
CA LEU A 300 -40.59 -33.82 40.68
C LEU A 300 -39.09 -33.55 40.51
N ALA A 301 -38.67 -32.28 40.45
CA ALA A 301 -37.29 -31.82 40.30
C ALA A 301 -36.54 -32.40 39.07
N VAL A 302 -37.27 -32.77 38.01
CA VAL A 302 -36.70 -33.24 36.74
C VAL A 302 -36.68 -32.09 35.73
N PRO A 303 -35.50 -31.57 35.32
CA PRO A 303 -35.42 -30.46 34.38
C PRO A 303 -35.72 -30.94 32.95
N LEU A 304 -36.94 -30.68 32.47
CA LEU A 304 -37.33 -30.90 31.07
C LEU A 304 -37.22 -29.58 30.29
N GLN A 305 -36.60 -29.64 29.10
CA GLN A 305 -36.56 -28.48 28.20
C GLN A 305 -37.94 -28.26 27.57
N ALA A 306 -38.31 -27.00 27.33
CA ALA A 306 -39.62 -26.64 26.76
C ALA A 306 -39.93 -27.37 25.45
N THR A 307 -38.91 -27.68 24.65
CA THR A 307 -39.02 -28.45 23.41
C THR A 307 -39.41 -29.91 23.63
N GLN A 308 -38.88 -30.55 24.69
CA GLN A 308 -39.21 -31.93 25.06
C GLN A 308 -40.62 -32.02 25.66
N LEU A 309 -41.02 -31.01 26.43
CA LEU A 309 -42.36 -30.90 26.99
C LEU A 309 -43.43 -30.76 25.89
N SER A 310 -43.18 -29.91 24.89
CA SER A 310 -44.07 -29.76 23.73
C SER A 310 -44.16 -31.04 22.91
N GLN A 311 -43.06 -31.78 22.74
CA GLN A 311 -43.07 -33.08 22.06
C GLN A 311 -43.88 -34.14 22.82
N ALA A 312 -43.76 -34.20 24.14
CA ALA A 312 -44.50 -35.15 24.97
C ALA A 312 -46.02 -34.90 24.88
N ILE A 313 -46.44 -33.64 24.91
CA ILE A 313 -47.86 -33.29 24.82
C ILE A 313 -48.41 -33.55 23.42
N GLN A 314 -47.61 -33.27 22.38
CA GLN A 314 -48.00 -33.56 21.00
C GLN A 314 -48.19 -35.07 20.75
N GLN A 315 -47.47 -35.93 21.46
CA GLN A 315 -47.67 -37.38 21.38
C GLN A 315 -48.95 -37.85 22.09
N LEU A 316 -49.39 -37.13 23.12
CA LEU A 316 -50.56 -37.45 23.94
C LEU A 316 -51.85 -36.78 23.46
N ASP A 317 -51.76 -35.85 22.49
CA ASP A 317 -52.89 -35.07 21.92
C ASP A 317 -53.07 -35.37 20.42
N PRO A 318 -53.59 -36.55 20.06
CA PRO A 318 -53.84 -36.90 18.65
C PRO A 318 -54.90 -35.99 18.00
N ALA A 319 -55.76 -35.34 18.79
CA ALA A 319 -56.75 -34.38 18.30
C ALA A 319 -56.15 -32.98 18.00
N SER A 320 -54.87 -32.75 18.31
CA SER A 320 -54.14 -31.49 18.06
C SER A 320 -54.82 -30.26 18.68
N SER A 321 -55.45 -30.44 19.84
CA SER A 321 -56.21 -29.39 20.53
C SER A 321 -55.34 -28.48 21.43
N GLY A 322 -54.08 -28.86 21.66
CA GLY A 322 -53.11 -28.20 22.51
C GLY A 322 -53.27 -28.50 24.02
N LYS A 323 -54.25 -29.33 24.40
CA LYS A 323 -54.52 -29.76 25.79
C LYS A 323 -55.04 -31.20 25.79
N VAL A 324 -54.58 -32.04 26.70
CA VAL A 324 -55.00 -33.44 26.79
C VAL A 324 -56.28 -33.54 27.62
N SER A 325 -57.37 -34.03 27.02
CA SER A 325 -58.63 -34.28 27.72
C SER A 325 -58.60 -35.59 28.52
N PHE A 326 -59.51 -35.75 29.50
CA PHE A 326 -59.60 -36.98 30.30
C PHE A 326 -59.80 -38.24 29.44
N GLY A 327 -60.57 -38.15 28.36
CA GLY A 327 -60.78 -39.28 27.43
C GLY A 327 -59.52 -39.69 26.66
N GLU A 328 -58.67 -38.72 26.29
CA GLU A 328 -57.38 -38.99 25.63
C GLU A 328 -56.36 -39.55 26.62
N PHE A 329 -56.35 -39.05 27.85
CA PHE A 329 -55.51 -39.57 28.93
C PHE A 329 -55.89 -41.01 29.31
N LEU A 330 -57.19 -41.34 29.35
CA LEU A 330 -57.67 -42.69 29.62
C LEU A 330 -57.29 -43.67 28.50
N LEU A 331 -57.35 -43.22 27.24
CA LEU A 331 -56.93 -44.03 26.10
C LEU A 331 -55.43 -44.35 26.18
N TRP A 332 -54.59 -43.34 26.46
CA TRP A 332 -53.15 -43.52 26.68
C TRP A 332 -52.83 -44.40 27.90
N TRP A 333 -53.61 -44.31 28.98
CA TRP A 333 -53.41 -45.13 30.18
C TRP A 333 -53.75 -46.61 29.96
N LYS A 334 -54.72 -46.89 29.09
CA LYS A 334 -55.14 -48.27 28.75
C LYS A 334 -54.34 -48.90 27.62
N GLY A 335 -53.54 -48.13 26.87
CA GLY A 335 -52.64 -48.64 25.82
C GLY A 335 -52.22 -47.59 24.80
#